data_AF-A0A7X1M6Z0-F1
#
_entry.id   AF-A0A7X1M6Z0-F1
#
_cell.length_a   1.000
_cell.length_b   1.000
_cell.length_c   1.000
_cell.angle_alpha   90.00
_cell.angle_beta   90.00
_cell.angle_gamma   90.00
#
_symmetry.space_group_name_H-M   'P 1'
#
loop_
_entity.id
_entity.type
_entity.pdbx_description
1 polymer ?
#
loop_
_entity_poly.entity_id
_entity_poly.type
_entity_poly.pdbx_seq_one_letter_code
_entity_poly.pdbx_strand_id
1 'polypeptide(L)'
;MSRFNVILVGADRTDPAAVIGYDRPLRTFFLQGFEVETDDFEEPEVWLGTALEEFPTLENLVEEVRRRGFEIRALEQAAIITMLSEAGQKPEASLGERLGIVF
;
A
#
# COMPACT_ATOMS: atom_id res chain seq x y z
N MET A 1 -9.38 0.39 5.99
CA MET A 1 -8.01 0.08 5.55
C MET A 1 -7.76 -1.37 5.84
N SER A 2 -7.84 -2.20 4.81
CA SER A 2 -7.37 -3.58 4.87
C SER A 2 -5.84 -3.61 4.86
N ARG A 3 -5.25 -4.53 5.64
CA ARG A 3 -3.81 -4.73 5.76
C ARG A 3 -3.51 -6.22 5.78
N PHE A 4 -2.52 -6.65 5.01
CA PHE A 4 -2.13 -8.05 4.88
C PHE A 4 -0.62 -8.18 4.90
N ASN A 5 -0.13 -9.19 5.62
CA ASN A 5 1.29 -9.50 5.62
C ASN A 5 1.67 -10.19 4.31
N VAL A 6 2.82 -9.79 3.78
CA VAL A 6 3.44 -10.34 2.57
C VAL A 6 4.94 -10.48 2.80
N ILE A 7 5.60 -11.19 1.90
CA ILE A 7 7.05 -11.25 1.87
C ILE A 7 7.53 -10.30 0.79
N LEU A 8 8.37 -9.33 1.15
CA LEU A 8 9.01 -8.41 0.20
C LEU A 8 10.45 -8.85 -0.04
N VAL A 9 10.77 -9.21 -1.28
CA VAL A 9 12.09 -9.68 -1.67
C VAL A 9 12.82 -8.57 -2.41
N GLY A 10 13.99 -8.17 -1.93
CA GLY A 10 14.94 -7.29 -2.62
C GLY A 10 16.12 -8.07 -3.20
N ALA A 11 17.14 -7.35 -3.68
CA ALA A 11 18.29 -7.96 -4.36
C ALA A 11 19.12 -8.88 -3.46
N ASP A 12 19.37 -8.48 -2.22
CA ASP A 12 20.27 -9.15 -1.27
C ASP A 12 19.62 -9.45 0.08
N ARG A 13 18.34 -9.12 0.24
CA ARG A 13 17.60 -9.28 1.49
C ARG A 13 16.11 -9.51 1.27
N THR A 14 15.45 -10.03 2.30
CA THR A 14 14.02 -10.33 2.32
C THR A 14 13.42 -9.79 3.61
N ASP A 15 12.30 -9.10 3.49
CA ASP A 15 11.45 -8.75 4.62
C ASP A 15 10.26 -9.72 4.68
N PRO A 16 10.19 -10.61 5.69
CA PRO A 16 9.10 -11.58 5.84
C PRO A 16 7.83 -10.99 6.47
N ALA A 17 7.86 -9.73 6.92
CA ALA A 17 6.79 -9.07 7.66
C ALA A 17 6.29 -7.77 6.99
N ALA A 18 6.59 -7.58 5.70
CA ALA A 18 6.08 -6.45 4.92
C ALA A 18 4.55 -6.45 4.89
N VAL A 19 3.96 -5.27 4.75
CA VAL A 19 2.51 -5.05 4.79
C VAL A 19 2.03 -4.43 3.49
N ILE A 20 1.02 -5.03 2.86
CA ILE A 20 0.30 -4.48 1.72
C ILE A 20 -1.16 -4.21 2.10
N GLY A 21 -1.78 -3.19 1.51
CA GLY A 21 -3.18 -2.90 1.77
C GLY A 21 -3.79 -1.88 0.84
N TYR A 22 -5.03 -1.50 1.16
CA TYR A 22 -5.72 -0.38 0.53
C TYR A 22 -6.12 0.66 1.57
N ASP A 23 -5.73 1.90 1.34
CA ASP A 23 -6.11 3.06 2.14
C ASP A 23 -7.31 3.75 1.49
N ARG A 24 -8.47 3.65 2.15
CA ARG A 24 -9.73 4.23 1.65
C ARG A 24 -9.73 5.77 1.67
N PRO A 25 -9.27 6.46 2.74
CA PRO A 25 -9.09 7.91 2.72
C PRO A 25 -8.20 8.43 1.57
N LEU A 26 -7.06 7.78 1.34
CA LEU A 26 -6.11 8.16 0.28
C LEU A 26 -6.45 7.55 -1.08
N ARG A 27 -7.42 6.64 -1.16
CA ARG A 27 -7.84 5.95 -2.40
C ARG A 27 -6.67 5.29 -3.14
N THR A 28 -5.75 4.72 -2.37
CA THR A 28 -4.51 4.16 -2.90
C THR A 28 -4.23 2.80 -2.30
N PHE A 29 -3.69 1.91 -3.11
CA PHE A 29 -2.97 0.75 -2.62
C PHE A 29 -1.65 1.22 -2.02
N PHE A 30 -1.20 0.56 -0.97
CA PHE A 30 0.04 0.91 -0.27
C PHE A 30 0.87 -0.33 0.01
N LEU A 31 2.19 -0.13 0.15
CA LEU A 31 3.13 -1.15 0.57
C LEU A 31 4.11 -0.54 1.56
N GLN A 32 4.31 -1.25 2.67
CA GLN A 32 5.29 -0.96 3.69
C GLN A 32 6.22 -2.16 3.84
N GLY A 33 7.53 -1.94 3.86
CA GLY A 33 8.50 -3.00 4.09
C GLY A 33 9.86 -2.45 4.50
N PHE A 34 10.67 -3.33 5.10
CA PHE A 34 11.94 -3.01 5.75
C PHE A 34 11.74 -1.95 6.85
N GLU A 35 10.86 -2.24 7.81
CA GLU A 35 10.74 -1.46 9.05
C GLU A 35 12.08 -1.43 9.80
N VAL A 36 12.38 -0.31 10.45
CA VAL A 36 13.61 -0.15 11.21
C VAL A 36 13.32 -0.39 12.70
N GLU A 37 13.98 -1.38 13.29
CA GLU A 37 13.73 -1.79 14.69
C GLU A 37 14.27 -0.79 15.73
N THR A 38 15.06 0.20 15.32
CA THR A 38 15.89 1.01 16.25
C THR A 38 15.27 2.32 16.70
N ASP A 39 14.26 2.87 16.02
CA ASP A 39 13.61 4.12 16.46
C ASP A 39 12.17 4.21 15.92
N ASP A 40 11.21 4.57 16.80
CA ASP A 40 9.78 4.69 16.47
C ASP A 40 9.49 5.84 15.46
N PHE A 41 10.51 6.63 15.12
CA PHE A 41 10.42 7.77 14.20
C PHE A 41 11.07 7.53 12.83
N GLU A 42 11.71 6.38 12.61
CA GLU A 42 12.34 6.09 11.31
C GLU A 42 11.31 5.54 10.31
N GLU A 43 11.25 6.18 9.16
CA GLU A 43 10.38 5.73 8.08
C GLU A 43 10.90 4.41 7.49
N PRO A 44 10.01 3.45 7.19
CA PRO A 44 10.39 2.21 6.54
C PRO A 44 11.03 2.52 5.19
N GLU A 45 12.03 1.72 4.80
CA GLU A 45 12.74 1.99 3.55
C GLU A 45 11.81 1.93 2.32
N VAL A 46 10.84 1.02 2.37
CA VAL A 46 9.77 0.97 1.38
C VAL A 46 8.51 1.49 2.04
N TRP A 47 8.10 2.69 1.62
CA TRP A 47 6.79 3.26 1.90
C TRP A 47 6.18 3.81 0.61
N LEU A 48 5.15 3.13 0.11
CA LEU A 48 4.41 3.48 -1.11
C LEU A 48 2.95 3.70 -0.76
N GLY A 49 2.24 4.59 -1.48
CA GLY A 49 0.81 4.83 -1.26
C GLY A 49 0.56 5.78 -0.09
N THR A 50 1.37 6.82 0.01
CA THR A 50 1.31 7.84 1.09
C THR A 50 0.59 9.11 0.65
N ALA A 51 0.25 9.22 -0.63
CA ALA A 51 -0.48 10.35 -1.19
C ALA A 51 -1.85 9.94 -1.76
N LEU A 52 -2.73 10.94 -1.91
CA LEU A 52 -4.06 10.78 -2.50
C LEU A 52 -3.93 10.26 -3.94
N GLU A 53 -4.57 9.13 -4.22
CA GLU A 53 -4.66 8.46 -5.52
C GLU A 53 -3.29 8.14 -6.15
N GLU A 54 -2.24 7.92 -5.34
CA GLU A 54 -0.89 7.62 -5.82
C GLU A 54 -0.83 6.31 -6.64
N PHE A 55 -1.45 5.25 -6.10
CA PHE A 55 -1.59 3.95 -6.74
C PHE A 55 -3.07 3.52 -6.69
N PRO A 56 -3.92 4.00 -7.60
CA PRO A 56 -5.37 3.75 -7.57
C PRO A 56 -5.74 2.30 -7.93
N THR A 57 -4.79 1.52 -8.46
CA THR A 57 -4.97 0.09 -8.79
C THR A 57 -3.85 -0.73 -8.16
N LEU A 58 -4.14 -2.00 -7.86
CA LEU A 58 -3.13 -2.93 -7.32
C LEU A 58 -1.99 -3.14 -8.34
N GLU A 59 -2.32 -3.13 -9.63
CA GLU A 59 -1.37 -3.24 -10.73
C GLU A 59 -0.34 -2.11 -10.72
N ASN A 60 -0.78 -0.85 -10.53
CA ASN A 60 0.12 0.30 -10.48
C ASN A 60 1.14 0.17 -9.35
N LEU A 61 0.69 -0.29 -8.17
CA LEU A 61 1.57 -0.56 -7.03
C LEU A 61 2.58 -1.66 -7.37
N VAL A 62 2.11 -2.80 -7.90
CA VAL A 62 2.98 -3.95 -8.23
C VAL A 62 4.04 -3.58 -9.27
N GLU A 63 3.68 -2.78 -10.27
CA GLU A 63 4.61 -2.28 -11.27
C GLU A 63 5.68 -1.35 -10.68
N GLU A 64 5.30 -0.44 -9.78
CA GLU A 64 6.24 0.42 -9.06
C GLU A 64 7.21 -0.42 -8.21
N VAL A 65 6.71 -1.42 -7.49
CA VAL A 65 7.52 -2.29 -6.64
C VAL A 65 8.56 -3.04 -7.48
N ARG A 66 8.16 -3.58 -8.64
CA ARG A 66 9.09 -4.21 -9.60
C ARG A 66 10.11 -3.22 -10.15
N ARG A 67 9.69 -1.99 -10.46
CA ARG A 67 10.58 -0.94 -10.97
C ARG A 67 11.67 -0.57 -9.96
N ARG A 68 11.33 -0.60 -8.66
CA ARG A 68 12.27 -0.40 -7.55
C ARG A 68 13.15 -1.63 -7.25
N GLY A 69 13.01 -2.71 -8.01
CA GLY A 69 13.83 -3.92 -7.87
C GLY A 69 13.35 -4.88 -6.78
N PHE A 70 12.08 -4.75 -6.37
CA PHE A 70 11.48 -5.61 -5.35
C PHE A 70 10.43 -6.56 -5.95
N GLU A 71 10.14 -7.66 -5.25
CA GLU A 71 9.11 -8.63 -5.59
C GLU A 71 8.22 -8.90 -4.38
N ILE A 72 6.90 -8.81 -4.56
CA ILE A 72 5.91 -9.19 -3.54
C ILE A 72 5.62 -10.68 -3.68
N ARG A 73 5.80 -11.43 -2.59
CA ARG A 73 5.48 -12.85 -2.48
C ARG A 73 4.48 -13.11 -1.36
N ALA A 74 3.93 -14.32 -1.35
CA ALA A 74 2.93 -14.76 -0.37
C ALA A 74 1.65 -13.89 -0.31
N LEU A 75 1.35 -13.15 -1.38
CA LEU A 75 0.08 -12.42 -1.48
C LEU A 75 -1.06 -13.40 -1.79
N GLU A 76 -1.91 -13.64 -0.79
CA GLU A 76 -3.02 -14.58 -0.93
C GLU A 76 -4.17 -14.02 -1.79
N GLN A 77 -4.85 -14.90 -2.52
CA GLN A 77 -6.01 -14.52 -3.33
C GLN A 77 -7.13 -13.87 -2.50
N ALA A 78 -7.35 -14.35 -1.27
CA ALA A 78 -8.33 -13.77 -0.36
C ALA A 78 -8.01 -12.30 -0.04
N ALA A 79 -6.75 -11.98 0.23
CA ALA A 79 -6.28 -10.62 0.47
C ALA A 79 -6.53 -9.72 -0.75
N ILE A 80 -6.21 -10.20 -1.96
CA ILE A 80 -6.48 -9.46 -3.22
C ILE A 80 -7.96 -9.13 -3.34
N ILE A 81 -8.84 -10.12 -3.15
CA ILE A 81 -10.30 -9.93 -3.25
C ILE A 81 -10.77 -8.90 -2.22
N THR A 82 -10.28 -8.94 -0.99
CA THR A 82 -10.64 -7.96 0.04
C THR A 82 -10.21 -6.55 -0.32
N MET A 83 -8.96 -6.36 -0.77
CA MET A 83 -8.47 -5.03 -1.14
C MET A 83 -9.22 -4.46 -2.36
N LEU A 84 -9.47 -5.28 -3.39
CA LEU A 84 -10.23 -4.86 -4.57
C LEU A 84 -11.69 -4.53 -4.22
N SER A 85 -12.30 -5.29 -3.31
CA SER A 85 -13.64 -5.00 -2.80
C SER A 85 -13.69 -3.67 -2.05
N GLU A 86 -12.68 -3.36 -1.23
CA GLU A 86 -12.58 -2.08 -0.54
C GLU A 86 -12.37 -0.91 -1.52
N ALA A 87 -11.51 -1.09 -2.53
CA ALA A 87 -11.24 -0.10 -3.57
C ALA A 87 -12.46 0.18 -4.47
N GLY A 88 -13.28 -0.84 -4.75
CA GLY A 88 -14.48 -0.71 -5.57
C GLY A 88 -15.66 -0.03 -4.86
N GLN A 89 -15.60 0.13 -3.53
CA GLN A 89 -16.63 0.88 -2.80
C GLN A 89 -16.47 2.36 -3.09
N LYS A 90 -17.56 3.04 -3.52
CA LYS A 90 -17.54 4.49 -3.68
C LYS A 90 -17.00 5.13 -2.39
N PRO A 91 -15.90 5.89 -2.47
CA PRO A 91 -15.42 6.61 -1.31
C PRO A 91 -16.50 7.61 -0.90
N GLU A 92 -16.83 7.66 0.39
CA GLU A 92 -17.57 8.81 0.89
C GLU A 92 -16.70 10.03 0.65
N ALA A 93 -17.29 11.09 0.09
CA ALA A 93 -16.58 12.35 -0.11
C ALA A 93 -16.01 12.80 1.24
N SER A 94 -14.70 13.00 1.27
CA SER A 94 -14.00 13.53 2.43
C SER A 94 -14.60 14.89 2.81
N LEU A 95 -14.40 15.31 4.06
CA LEU A 95 -14.85 16.64 4.49
C LEU A 95 -14.22 17.75 3.61
N GLY A 96 -12.97 17.57 3.17
CA GLY A 96 -12.29 18.49 2.24
C GLY A 96 -13.00 18.58 0.89
N GLU A 97 -13.39 17.46 0.29
CA GLU A 97 -14.14 17.44 -0.98
C GLU A 97 -15.54 18.02 -0.83
N ARG A 98 -16.23 17.70 0.28
CA ARG A 98 -17.56 18.25 0.58
C ARG A 98 -17.53 19.76 0.80
N LEU A 99 -16.41 20.29 1.28
CA LEU A 99 -16.19 21.72 1.51
C LEU A 99 -15.51 22.42 0.32
N GLY A 100 -15.14 21.69 -0.75
CA GLY A 100 -14.48 22.25 -1.93
C GLY A 100 -13.03 22.68 -1.70
N ILE A 101 -12.36 22.12 -0.69
CA ILE A 101 -10.96 22.39 -0.35
C ILE A 101 -10.01 21.44 -1.09
N VAL A 102 -10.51 20.25 -1.42
CA VAL A 102 -9.82 19.21 -2.21
C VAL A 102 -10.71 18.90 -3.42
N PHE A 103 -10.12 18.79 -4.60
CA PHE A 103 -10.82 18.61 -5.89
C PHE A 103 -10.68 17.18 -6.41
#